data_AF-A0A061BBC2-F1
#
_entry.id   AF-A0A061BBC2-F1
#
_cell.length_a   1.000
_cell.length_b   1.000
_cell.length_c   1.000
_cell.angle_alpha   90.00
_cell.angle_beta   90.00
_cell.angle_gamma   90.00
#
_symmetry.space_group_name_H-M   'P 1'
#
loop_
_entity.id
_entity.type
_entity.pdbx_description
1 polymer ?
#
loop_
_entity_poly.entity_id
_entity_poly.type
_entity_poly.pdbx_seq_one_letter_code
_entity_poly.pdbx_strand_id
1 'polypeptide(L)'
;MGLYIPPTGGSSGNSSNSSGGKSDGQGGIFPTGSTTKIIFYSRPSVGLKIWGPLVPASDNLIALYGLTAFQGLFGLMMLRTVRRKWPDTTFKGRVTKFVNAVAGSYVIFNTGLEISRLSLPYDPWYEEARVARDAAKAHGKKVNWWFGPWDFKPMSFQEWNKKIDRWILEQEGNATRQGVALVGSPEIGKAYEKMREINTNRQSQILSQLRDGSFKETLPHYQTSGGSSQHPDRQGVVFPPGNELKDDVDLDEIWAINDPWELLGRDTDMLVRFIP
;
A
#
# COMPACT_ATOMS: atom_id res chain seq x y z
N MET A 1 40.72 3.88 -10.64
CA MET A 1 41.05 4.06 -9.20
C MET A 1 40.45 2.88 -8.44
N GLY A 2 41.22 1.80 -8.27
CA GLY A 2 40.76 0.57 -7.60
C GLY A 2 40.94 0.67 -6.09
N LEU A 3 39.89 0.36 -5.34
CA LEU A 3 39.87 0.38 -3.88
C LEU A 3 40.47 -0.93 -3.34
N TYR A 4 41.62 -0.82 -2.67
CA TYR A 4 42.33 -1.90 -2.00
C TYR A 4 41.82 -2.04 -0.56
N ILE A 5 41.42 -3.25 -0.16
CA ILE A 5 41.04 -3.59 1.22
C ILE A 5 42.01 -4.68 1.70
N PRO A 6 42.84 -4.43 2.74
CA PRO A 6 43.79 -5.42 3.24
C PRO A 6 43.12 -6.50 4.12
N PRO A 7 43.72 -7.71 4.22
CA PRO A 7 43.21 -8.79 5.06
C PRO A 7 43.69 -8.65 6.51
N THR A 8 42.79 -8.81 7.47
CA THR A 8 43.15 -9.06 8.87
C THR A 8 43.15 -10.56 9.16
N GLY A 9 44.33 -11.18 9.23
CA GLY A 9 44.55 -12.33 10.13
C GLY A 9 44.41 -11.83 11.57
N GLY A 10 43.88 -12.57 12.53
CA GLY A 10 44.13 -13.97 12.87
C GLY A 10 44.67 -13.94 14.30
N SER A 11 43.82 -14.22 15.29
CA SER A 11 44.29 -14.41 16.66
C SER A 11 43.57 -15.60 17.30
N SER A 12 44.39 -16.60 17.57
CA SER A 12 44.16 -17.86 18.24
C SER A 12 43.60 -17.70 19.65
N GLY A 13 42.58 -18.50 19.97
CA GLY A 13 42.12 -18.77 21.33
C GLY A 13 41.75 -20.25 21.44
N ASN A 14 42.70 -21.06 21.91
CA ASN A 14 42.56 -22.49 22.15
C ASN A 14 42.08 -22.69 23.59
N SER A 15 41.00 -23.44 23.81
CA SER A 15 40.74 -24.10 25.08
C SER A 15 40.03 -25.44 24.87
N SER A 16 40.73 -26.47 25.32
CA SER A 16 40.43 -27.89 25.37
C SER A 16 39.42 -28.24 26.45
N ASN A 17 38.56 -29.22 26.17
CA ASN A 17 38.36 -30.48 26.93
C ASN A 17 37.03 -31.13 26.52
N SER A 18 37.04 -32.26 25.82
CA SER A 18 37.22 -33.64 26.30
C SER A 18 35.88 -34.31 26.63
N SER A 19 35.52 -35.36 25.89
CA SER A 19 35.30 -36.72 26.44
C SER A 19 34.55 -37.64 25.46
N GLY A 20 35.10 -38.85 25.30
CA GLY A 20 34.41 -40.10 24.95
C GLY A 20 33.95 -40.24 23.50
N GLY A 21 34.43 -41.16 22.66
CA GLY A 21 35.09 -42.42 22.91
C GLY A 21 34.48 -43.49 21.99
N LYS A 22 35.36 -44.31 21.42
CA LYS A 22 35.16 -45.57 20.66
C LYS A 22 35.06 -45.50 19.14
N SER A 23 36.22 -45.77 18.56
CA SER A 23 36.43 -46.54 17.32
C SER A 23 35.94 -47.99 17.47
N ASP A 24 35.44 -48.57 16.38
CA ASP A 24 36.04 -49.75 15.72
C ASP A 24 35.05 -50.35 14.70
N GLY A 25 35.56 -50.73 13.52
CA GLY A 25 34.81 -51.52 12.54
C GLY A 25 35.04 -51.14 11.08
N GLN A 26 36.27 -51.32 10.61
CA GLN A 26 36.65 -51.21 9.21
C GLN A 26 36.10 -52.42 8.41
N GLY A 27 35.41 -52.18 7.29
CA GLY A 27 35.08 -53.24 6.33
C GLY A 27 34.10 -52.80 5.24
N GLY A 28 34.57 -52.69 4.00
CA GLY A 28 33.73 -52.79 2.80
C GLY A 28 33.62 -51.52 1.94
N ILE A 29 34.28 -51.56 0.80
CA ILE A 29 34.26 -50.58 -0.29
C ILE A 29 32.88 -50.51 -0.95
N PHE A 30 32.18 -49.36 -0.86
CA PHE A 30 31.23 -48.84 -1.86
C PHE A 30 31.02 -47.32 -1.60
N PRO A 31 31.35 -46.39 -2.51
CA PRO A 31 31.01 -44.98 -2.34
C PRO A 31 29.54 -44.79 -2.75
N THR A 32 28.61 -45.04 -1.83
CA THR A 32 27.18 -44.76 -2.05
C THR A 32 26.80 -43.44 -1.38
N GLY A 33 26.58 -42.43 -2.24
CA GLY A 33 25.74 -41.25 -2.03
C GLY A 33 25.75 -40.59 -0.65
N SER A 34 26.53 -39.52 -0.50
CA SER A 34 26.32 -38.52 0.53
C SER A 34 24.89 -37.95 0.40
N THR A 35 23.99 -38.45 1.25
CA THR A 35 22.63 -37.95 1.40
C THR A 35 22.71 -36.56 2.01
N THR A 36 22.91 -35.57 1.14
CA THR A 36 22.99 -34.17 1.52
C THR A 36 21.64 -33.81 2.12
N LYS A 37 21.57 -33.60 3.44
CA LYS A 37 20.34 -33.27 4.16
C LYS A 37 19.78 -31.97 3.61
N ILE A 38 18.69 -32.05 2.84
CA ILE A 38 17.99 -30.88 2.30
C ILE A 38 17.30 -30.17 3.47
N ILE A 39 17.73 -28.95 3.79
CA ILE A 39 17.12 -28.11 4.83
C ILE A 39 15.97 -27.34 4.19
N PHE A 40 14.74 -27.55 4.70
CA PHE A 40 13.57 -26.81 4.24
C PHE A 40 13.37 -25.54 5.07
N TYR A 41 13.35 -24.39 4.42
CA TYR A 41 13.10 -23.11 5.06
C TYR A 41 11.65 -22.68 4.87
N SER A 42 11.00 -22.26 5.96
CA SER A 42 9.64 -21.71 5.90
C SER A 42 9.59 -20.48 5.00
N ARG A 43 8.54 -20.38 4.18
CA ARG A 43 8.34 -19.22 3.31
C ARG A 43 7.87 -18.02 4.13
N PRO A 44 8.32 -16.81 3.77
CA PRO A 44 7.98 -15.64 4.53
C PRO A 44 6.53 -15.24 4.22
N SER A 45 5.81 -14.84 5.26
CA SER A 45 4.49 -14.24 5.13
C SER A 45 4.25 -13.28 6.28
N VAL A 46 3.36 -12.31 6.05
CA VAL A 46 2.94 -11.38 7.11
C VAL A 46 1.73 -11.97 7.82
N GLY A 47 0.74 -12.44 7.05
CA GLY A 47 -0.56 -12.89 7.54
C GLY A 47 -0.81 -14.40 7.44
N LEU A 48 0.06 -15.17 6.81
CA LEU A 48 -0.14 -16.63 6.64
C LEU A 48 0.62 -17.47 7.69
N LYS A 49 0.97 -16.87 8.83
CA LYS A 49 1.75 -17.53 9.90
C LYS A 49 1.07 -18.80 10.45
N ILE A 50 -0.25 -18.88 10.39
CA ILE A 50 -1.03 -20.07 10.79
C ILE A 50 -0.65 -21.29 9.96
N TRP A 51 -0.26 -21.09 8.70
CA TRP A 51 0.13 -22.16 7.77
C TRP A 51 1.61 -22.55 7.88
N GLY A 52 2.45 -21.72 8.52
CA GLY A 52 3.87 -21.96 8.76
C GLY A 52 4.62 -22.47 7.52
N PRO A 53 5.12 -23.72 7.50
CA PRO A 53 5.89 -24.26 6.38
C PRO A 53 5.06 -24.49 5.10
N LEU A 54 3.73 -24.49 5.16
CA LEU A 54 2.86 -24.73 4.01
C LEU A 54 2.63 -23.49 3.14
N VAL A 55 3.12 -22.33 3.57
CA VAL A 55 3.02 -21.09 2.82
C VAL A 55 3.72 -21.24 1.46
N PRO A 56 3.05 -20.91 0.34
CA PRO A 56 3.65 -20.97 -0.98
C PRO A 56 4.81 -19.97 -1.11
N ALA A 57 5.65 -20.16 -2.12
CA ALA A 57 6.66 -19.19 -2.47
C ALA A 57 6.01 -17.87 -2.91
N SER A 58 6.62 -16.76 -2.50
CA SER A 58 6.11 -15.41 -2.78
C SER A 58 5.93 -15.12 -4.26
N ASP A 59 6.70 -15.77 -5.14
CA ASP A 59 6.61 -15.61 -6.59
C ASP A 59 5.40 -16.30 -7.23
N ASN A 60 4.77 -17.27 -6.54
CA ASN A 60 3.57 -17.94 -7.00
C ASN A 60 2.32 -17.21 -6.46
N LEU A 61 1.97 -16.11 -7.13
CA LEU A 61 0.83 -15.28 -6.75
C LEU A 61 -0.48 -16.07 -6.72
N ILE A 62 -0.71 -16.99 -7.66
CA ILE A 62 -1.96 -17.78 -7.73
C ILE A 62 -2.13 -18.61 -6.46
N ALA A 63 -1.08 -19.31 -6.03
CA ALA A 63 -1.12 -20.10 -4.80
C ALA A 63 -1.29 -19.20 -3.56
N LEU A 64 -0.61 -18.04 -3.55
CA LEU A 64 -0.67 -17.09 -2.44
C LEU A 64 -2.06 -16.44 -2.30
N TYR A 65 -2.66 -15.97 -3.40
CA TYR A 65 -4.05 -15.50 -3.43
C TYR A 65 -5.03 -16.62 -3.05
N GLY A 66 -4.84 -17.83 -3.58
CA GLY A 66 -5.69 -18.97 -3.26
C GLY A 66 -5.67 -19.31 -1.76
N LEU A 67 -4.49 -19.39 -1.15
CA LEU A 67 -4.35 -19.67 0.29
C LEU A 67 -4.89 -18.52 1.15
N THR A 68 -4.67 -17.27 0.73
CA THR A 68 -5.17 -16.07 1.42
C THR A 68 -6.70 -16.00 1.38
N ALA A 69 -7.30 -16.30 0.22
CA ALA A 69 -8.75 -16.40 0.05
C ALA A 69 -9.32 -17.55 0.87
N PHE A 70 -8.68 -18.72 0.88
CA PHE A 70 -9.07 -19.85 1.71
C PHE A 70 -9.05 -19.49 3.20
N GLN A 71 -7.98 -18.85 3.68
CA GLN A 71 -7.88 -18.35 5.06
C GLN A 71 -8.99 -17.35 5.38
N GLY A 72 -9.27 -16.40 4.49
CA GLY A 72 -10.33 -15.42 4.65
C GLY A 72 -11.72 -16.05 4.73
N LEU A 73 -12.03 -16.99 3.84
CA LEU A 73 -13.27 -17.75 3.85
C LEU A 73 -13.43 -18.58 5.13
N PHE A 74 -12.34 -19.19 5.60
CA PHE A 74 -12.32 -19.93 6.86
C PHE A 74 -12.64 -19.01 8.05
N GLY A 75 -12.02 -17.83 8.13
CA GLY A 75 -12.31 -16.82 9.15
C GLY A 75 -13.76 -16.32 9.11
N LEU A 76 -14.28 -16.04 7.92
CA LEU A 76 -15.69 -15.64 7.73
C LEU A 76 -16.65 -16.77 8.10
N MET A 77 -16.31 -18.03 7.80
CA MET A 77 -17.10 -19.18 8.23
C MET A 77 -17.15 -19.29 9.75
N MET A 78 -16.04 -19.07 10.46
CA MET A 78 -16.04 -19.02 11.93
C MET A 78 -16.97 -17.94 12.47
N LEU A 79 -16.90 -16.71 11.95
CA LEU A 79 -17.83 -15.64 12.36
C LEU A 79 -19.29 -15.95 12.02
N ARG A 80 -19.55 -16.59 10.87
CA ARG A 80 -20.89 -17.06 10.49
C ARG A 80 -21.42 -18.11 11.48
N THR A 81 -20.57 -18.99 12.01
CA THR A 81 -21.00 -19.96 13.04
C THR A 81 -21.40 -19.29 14.34
N VAL A 82 -20.73 -18.19 14.73
CA VAL A 82 -21.11 -17.39 15.91
C VAL A 82 -22.52 -16.83 15.74
N ARG A 83 -22.81 -16.26 14.56
CA ARG A 83 -24.13 -15.70 14.25
C ARG A 83 -25.22 -16.79 14.21
N ARG A 84 -24.93 -17.97 13.65
CA ARG A 84 -25.87 -19.10 13.63
C ARG A 84 -26.16 -19.64 15.03
N LYS A 85 -25.16 -19.67 15.91
CA LYS A 85 -25.29 -20.15 17.30
C LYS A 85 -25.67 -19.04 18.30
N TRP A 86 -26.05 -17.86 17.82
CA TRP A 86 -26.45 -16.74 18.68
C TRP A 86 -27.48 -17.11 19.76
N PRO A 87 -28.59 -17.82 19.46
CA PRO A 87 -29.62 -18.12 20.45
C PRO A 87 -29.21 -19.14 21.53
N ASP A 88 -28.10 -19.87 21.33
CA ASP A 88 -27.63 -20.84 22.32
C ASP A 88 -27.05 -20.11 23.55
N THR A 89 -27.75 -20.19 24.68
CA THR A 89 -27.37 -19.54 25.93
C THR A 89 -26.57 -20.45 26.87
N THR A 90 -26.35 -21.71 26.50
CA THR A 90 -25.59 -22.67 27.31
C THR A 90 -24.15 -22.20 27.51
N PHE A 91 -23.52 -22.56 28.63
CA PHE A 91 -22.11 -22.20 28.89
C PHE A 91 -21.18 -22.67 27.76
N LYS A 92 -21.37 -23.90 27.28
CA LYS A 92 -20.63 -24.46 26.13
C LYS A 92 -20.85 -23.63 24.86
N GLY A 93 -22.09 -23.21 24.60
CA GLY A 93 -22.45 -22.31 23.50
C GLY A 93 -21.76 -20.95 23.61
N ARG A 94 -21.73 -20.33 24.81
CA ARG A 94 -21.04 -19.06 25.06
C ARG A 94 -19.53 -19.16 24.83
N VAL A 95 -18.88 -20.20 25.36
CA VAL A 95 -17.44 -20.41 25.16
C VAL A 95 -17.12 -20.65 23.70
N THR A 96 -17.89 -21.49 23.00
CA THR A 96 -17.67 -21.76 21.57
C THR A 96 -17.88 -20.51 20.72
N LYS A 97 -18.90 -19.69 21.03
CA LYS A 97 -19.11 -18.38 20.38
C LYS A 97 -17.92 -17.46 20.59
N PHE A 98 -17.44 -17.34 21.82
CA PHE A 98 -16.29 -16.50 22.13
C PHE A 98 -15.03 -16.96 21.39
N VAL A 99 -14.70 -18.25 21.46
CA VAL A 99 -13.54 -18.83 20.77
C VAL A 99 -13.63 -18.61 19.26
N ASN A 100 -14.78 -18.90 18.64
CA ASN A 100 -14.95 -18.70 17.20
C ASN A 100 -14.96 -17.22 16.80
N ALA A 101 -15.45 -16.32 17.66
CA ALA A 101 -15.41 -14.90 17.41
C ALA A 101 -13.97 -14.39 17.41
N VAL A 102 -13.20 -14.73 18.46
CA VAL A 102 -11.80 -14.31 18.59
C VAL A 102 -10.94 -14.95 17.50
N ALA A 103 -11.04 -16.26 17.31
CA ALA A 103 -10.28 -16.97 16.28
C ALA A 103 -10.64 -16.49 14.86
N GLY A 104 -11.94 -16.33 14.56
CA GLY A 104 -12.39 -15.81 13.27
C GLY A 104 -11.89 -14.39 13.00
N SER A 105 -11.95 -13.52 14.01
CA SER A 105 -11.44 -12.14 13.91
C SER A 105 -9.93 -12.12 13.69
N TYR A 106 -9.18 -12.94 14.43
CA TYR A 106 -7.73 -13.08 14.27
C TYR A 106 -7.35 -13.57 12.86
N VAL A 107 -8.07 -14.57 12.34
CA VAL A 107 -7.83 -15.11 10.98
C VAL A 107 -8.11 -14.05 9.92
N ILE A 108 -9.22 -13.31 10.03
CA ILE A 108 -9.57 -12.24 9.08
C ILE A 108 -8.55 -11.10 9.13
N PHE A 109 -8.14 -10.67 10.33
CA PHE A 109 -7.12 -9.64 10.48
C PHE A 109 -5.81 -10.04 9.79
N ASN A 110 -5.36 -11.28 10.02
CA ASN A 110 -4.18 -11.82 9.35
C ASN A 110 -4.37 -11.93 7.83
N THR A 111 -5.55 -12.32 7.33
CA THR A 111 -5.86 -12.26 5.90
C THR A 111 -5.74 -10.82 5.36
N GLY A 112 -6.23 -9.82 6.10
CA GLY A 112 -6.10 -8.41 5.76
C GLY A 112 -4.64 -7.99 5.62
N LEU A 113 -3.77 -8.38 6.55
CA LEU A 113 -2.33 -8.08 6.46
C LEU A 113 -1.66 -8.68 5.22
N GLU A 114 -2.04 -9.90 4.83
CA GLU A 114 -1.50 -10.51 3.60
C GLU A 114 -2.04 -9.83 2.35
N ILE A 115 -3.32 -9.43 2.32
CA ILE A 115 -3.90 -8.63 1.23
C ILE A 115 -3.18 -7.28 1.11
N SER A 116 -2.92 -6.60 2.24
CA SER A 116 -2.18 -5.34 2.24
C SER A 116 -0.78 -5.50 1.65
N ARG A 117 -0.07 -6.57 2.03
CA ARG A 117 1.23 -6.91 1.41
C ARG A 117 1.09 -7.16 -0.09
N LEU A 118 0.12 -7.97 -0.51
CA LEU A 118 -0.12 -8.29 -1.93
C LEU A 118 -0.54 -7.09 -2.78
N SER A 119 -1.11 -6.06 -2.14
CA SER A 119 -1.51 -4.82 -2.79
C SER A 119 -0.35 -3.84 -2.97
N LEU A 120 0.83 -4.13 -2.40
CA LEU A 120 2.01 -3.30 -2.59
C LEU A 120 2.48 -3.38 -4.06
N PRO A 121 2.82 -2.25 -4.69
CA PRO A 121 3.35 -2.25 -6.05
C PRO A 121 4.73 -2.90 -6.14
N TYR A 122 5.44 -2.98 -5.02
CA TYR A 122 6.75 -3.62 -4.91
C TYR A 122 6.78 -4.54 -3.69
N ASP A 123 7.07 -5.83 -3.92
CA ASP A 123 7.34 -6.82 -2.86
C ASP A 123 8.76 -7.40 -3.02
N PRO A 124 9.72 -7.04 -2.14
CA PRO A 124 11.06 -7.60 -2.15
C PRO A 124 11.11 -9.13 -2.06
N TRP A 125 10.16 -9.76 -1.34
CA TRP A 125 10.12 -11.22 -1.22
C TRP A 125 9.67 -11.90 -2.52
N TYR A 126 8.81 -11.25 -3.31
CA TYR A 126 8.42 -11.72 -4.63
C TYR A 126 9.63 -11.77 -5.57
N GLU A 127 10.36 -10.66 -5.64
CA GLU A 127 11.55 -10.51 -6.50
C GLU A 127 12.64 -11.52 -6.13
N GLU A 128 12.93 -11.67 -4.84
CA GLU A 128 13.93 -12.62 -4.37
C GLU A 128 13.55 -14.07 -4.69
N ALA A 129 12.29 -14.46 -4.45
CA ALA A 129 11.81 -15.80 -4.75
C ALA A 129 11.87 -16.10 -6.26
N ARG A 130 11.55 -15.11 -7.11
CA ARG A 130 11.64 -15.22 -8.57
C ARG A 130 13.09 -15.44 -9.03
N VAL A 131 14.02 -14.60 -8.56
CA VAL A 131 15.44 -14.72 -8.89
C VAL A 131 16.01 -16.06 -8.42
N ALA A 132 15.65 -16.50 -7.20
CA ALA A 132 16.08 -17.79 -6.68
C ALA A 132 15.54 -18.96 -7.51
N ARG A 133 14.29 -18.87 -7.98
CA ARG A 133 13.68 -19.86 -8.86
C ARG A 133 14.41 -19.95 -10.19
N ASP A 134 14.71 -18.81 -10.81
CA ASP A 134 15.36 -18.79 -12.12
C ASP A 134 16.83 -19.22 -12.03
N ALA A 135 17.53 -18.85 -10.96
CA ALA A 135 18.86 -19.39 -10.66
C ALA A 135 18.83 -20.91 -10.48
N ALA A 136 17.86 -21.45 -9.74
CA ALA A 136 17.73 -22.90 -9.55
C ALA A 136 17.46 -23.63 -10.88
N LYS A 137 16.61 -23.08 -11.75
CA LYS A 137 16.38 -23.63 -13.10
C LYS A 137 17.66 -23.60 -13.95
N ALA A 138 18.41 -22.50 -13.90
CA ALA A 138 19.66 -22.34 -14.65
C ALA A 138 20.72 -23.37 -14.21
N HIS A 139 20.74 -23.72 -12.92
CA HIS A 139 21.61 -24.78 -12.38
C HIS A 139 21.03 -26.20 -12.56
N GLY A 140 19.93 -26.37 -13.27
CA GLY A 140 19.29 -27.68 -13.48
C GLY A 140 18.69 -28.30 -12.22
N LYS A 141 18.48 -27.52 -11.15
CA LYS A 141 17.87 -28.00 -9.91
C LYS A 141 16.35 -28.16 -10.07
N LYS A 142 15.78 -29.15 -9.38
CA LYS A 142 14.33 -29.36 -9.36
C LYS A 142 13.64 -28.28 -8.55
N VAL A 143 12.73 -27.54 -9.18
CA VAL A 143 11.93 -26.48 -8.55
C VAL A 143 10.49 -26.98 -8.37
N ASN A 144 9.91 -26.78 -7.18
CA ASN A 144 8.50 -27.03 -6.93
C ASN A 144 7.64 -25.84 -7.37
N TRP A 145 6.50 -26.08 -8.01
CA TRP A 145 5.57 -25.01 -8.38
C TRP A 145 5.06 -24.21 -7.16
N TRP A 146 4.68 -24.88 -6.08
CA TRP A 146 4.18 -24.28 -4.83
C TRP A 146 5.28 -23.62 -4.01
N PHE A 147 6.34 -24.36 -3.68
CA PHE A 147 7.38 -23.91 -2.75
C PHE A 147 8.60 -23.25 -3.39
N GLY A 148 8.74 -23.32 -4.72
CA GLY A 148 9.98 -22.90 -5.37
C GLY A 148 11.14 -23.88 -5.11
N PRO A 149 12.40 -23.40 -5.10
CA PRO A 149 13.58 -24.21 -4.79
C PRO A 149 13.63 -24.63 -3.32
N TRP A 150 13.89 -25.90 -3.01
CA TRP A 150 13.86 -26.42 -1.64
C TRP A 150 14.95 -25.83 -0.72
N ASP A 151 16.10 -25.52 -1.29
CA ASP A 151 17.29 -24.97 -0.62
C ASP A 151 17.26 -23.44 -0.49
N PHE A 152 16.23 -22.78 -1.00
CA PHE A 152 16.09 -21.33 -0.91
C PHE A 152 15.73 -20.90 0.52
N LYS A 153 16.58 -20.06 1.09
CA LYS A 153 16.33 -19.33 2.34
C LYS A 153 15.88 -17.91 2.02
N PRO A 154 14.66 -17.51 2.41
CA PRO A 154 14.17 -16.15 2.17
C PRO A 154 14.90 -15.12 3.04
N MET A 155 14.95 -13.87 2.59
CA MET A 155 15.41 -12.76 3.42
C MET A 155 14.54 -12.59 4.66
N SER A 156 15.15 -12.06 5.72
CA SER A 156 14.44 -11.77 6.97
C SER A 156 13.43 -10.63 6.80
N PHE A 157 12.43 -10.57 7.69
CA PHE A 157 11.46 -9.47 7.69
C PHE A 157 12.11 -8.10 7.91
N GLN A 158 13.19 -8.03 8.68
CA GLN A 158 13.94 -6.79 8.88
C GLN A 158 14.61 -6.30 7.58
N GLU A 159 15.14 -7.21 6.78
CA GLU A 159 15.72 -6.88 5.47
C GLU A 159 14.63 -6.49 4.47
N TRP A 160 13.48 -7.16 4.51
CA TRP A 160 12.32 -6.81 3.72
C TRP A 160 11.85 -5.38 4.02
N ASN A 161 11.66 -5.02 5.29
CA ASN A 161 11.29 -3.66 5.71
C ASN A 161 12.30 -2.62 5.19
N LYS A 162 13.60 -2.86 5.40
CA LYS A 162 14.66 -1.95 4.92
C LYS A 162 14.62 -1.73 3.40
N LYS A 163 14.26 -2.75 2.62
CA LYS A 163 14.12 -2.63 1.16
C LYS A 163 12.86 -1.87 0.76
N ILE A 164 11.75 -2.09 1.47
CA ILE A 164 10.53 -1.31 1.28
C ILE A 164 10.79 0.16 1.61
N ASP A 165 11.38 0.46 2.77
CA ASP A 165 11.69 1.83 3.20
C ASP A 165 12.57 2.55 2.17
N ARG A 166 13.60 1.86 1.66
CA ARG A 166 14.45 2.41 0.59
C ARG A 166 13.65 2.69 -0.68
N TRP A 167 12.81 1.75 -1.11
CA TRP A 167 11.99 1.92 -2.29
C TRP A 167 11.01 3.08 -2.14
N ILE A 168 10.38 3.24 -0.96
CA ILE A 168 9.49 4.38 -0.66
C ILE A 168 10.26 5.70 -0.78
N LEU A 169 11.43 5.81 -0.14
CA LEU A 169 12.27 7.02 -0.22
C LEU A 169 12.71 7.34 -1.66
N GLU A 170 13.02 6.32 -2.46
CA GLU A 170 13.35 6.49 -3.87
C GLU A 170 12.14 6.99 -4.68
N GLN A 171 10.93 6.47 -4.41
CA GLN A 171 9.69 6.94 -5.06
C GLN A 171 9.36 8.37 -4.68
N GLU A 172 9.44 8.73 -3.38
CA GLU A 172 9.21 10.10 -2.90
C GLU A 172 10.22 11.08 -3.52
N GLY A 173 11.50 10.69 -3.59
CA GLY A 173 12.54 11.48 -4.24
C GLY A 173 12.27 11.68 -5.73
N ASN A 174 11.81 10.64 -6.43
CA ASN A 174 11.46 10.72 -7.85
C ASN A 174 10.21 11.57 -8.10
N ALA A 175 9.16 11.42 -7.27
CA ALA A 175 7.96 12.23 -7.34
C ALA A 175 8.26 13.72 -7.08
N THR A 176 9.11 14.01 -6.08
CA THR A 176 9.57 15.38 -5.80
C THR A 176 10.34 15.96 -6.98
N ARG A 177 11.25 15.19 -7.60
CA ARG A 177 11.99 15.63 -8.79
C ARG A 177 11.08 15.88 -9.98
N GLN A 178 10.08 15.02 -10.20
CA GLN A 178 9.09 15.21 -11.25
C GLN A 178 8.23 16.45 -10.99
N GLY A 179 7.77 16.65 -9.75
CA GLY A 179 7.02 17.84 -9.35
C GLY A 179 7.82 19.12 -9.54
N VAL A 180 9.09 19.14 -9.12
CA VAL A 180 10.00 20.28 -9.35
C VAL A 180 10.27 20.49 -10.84
N ALA A 181 10.42 19.42 -11.63
CA ALA A 181 10.61 19.53 -13.09
C ALA A 181 9.36 20.06 -13.80
N LEU A 182 8.16 19.69 -13.34
CA LEU A 182 6.89 20.21 -13.84
C LEU A 182 6.73 21.69 -13.49
N VAL A 183 6.93 22.09 -12.23
CA VAL A 183 6.88 23.50 -11.81
C VAL A 183 7.97 24.34 -12.48
N GLY A 184 9.14 23.74 -12.73
CA GLY A 184 10.24 24.36 -13.46
C GLY A 184 10.08 24.37 -14.98
N SER A 185 8.99 23.79 -15.52
CA SER A 185 8.76 23.84 -16.96
C SER A 185 8.42 25.27 -17.41
N PRO A 186 9.05 25.77 -18.50
CA PRO A 186 8.82 27.13 -18.97
C PRO A 186 7.37 27.37 -19.43
N GLU A 187 6.62 26.31 -19.72
CA GLU A 187 5.20 26.39 -20.08
C GLU A 187 4.31 26.66 -18.87
N ILE A 188 4.54 25.97 -17.75
CA ILE A 188 3.82 26.21 -16.49
C ILE A 188 4.20 27.58 -15.93
N GLY A 189 5.47 27.99 -16.04
CA GLY A 189 5.90 29.35 -15.67
C GLY A 189 5.13 30.43 -16.45
N LYS A 190 5.02 30.30 -17.77
CA LYS A 190 4.25 31.22 -18.62
C LYS A 190 2.75 31.22 -18.29
N ALA A 191 2.17 30.06 -18.01
CA ALA A 191 0.77 29.96 -17.61
C ALA A 191 0.52 30.65 -16.25
N TYR A 192 1.43 30.47 -15.30
CA TYR A 192 1.35 31.10 -13.99
C TYR A 192 1.53 32.63 -14.08
N GLU A 193 2.48 33.11 -14.88
CA GLU A 193 2.68 34.54 -15.15
C GLU A 193 1.43 35.16 -15.79
N LYS A 194 0.85 34.49 -16.79
CA LYS A 194 -0.40 34.93 -17.43
C LYS A 194 -1.55 35.02 -16.42
N MET A 195 -1.69 34.04 -15.53
CA MET A 195 -2.72 34.09 -14.47
C MET A 195 -2.46 35.21 -13.48
N ARG A 196 -1.20 35.42 -13.09
CA ARG A 196 -0.82 36.51 -12.20
C ARG A 196 -1.14 37.86 -12.83
N GLU A 197 -0.86 38.04 -14.12
CA GLU A 197 -1.19 39.24 -14.87
C GLU A 197 -2.71 39.47 -14.93
N ILE A 198 -3.49 38.42 -15.27
CA ILE A 198 -4.95 38.48 -15.29
C ILE A 198 -5.51 38.85 -13.91
N ASN A 199 -5.01 38.24 -12.84
CA ASN A 199 -5.48 38.54 -11.49
C ASN A 199 -5.10 39.97 -11.06
N THR A 200 -3.91 40.44 -11.41
CA THR A 200 -3.48 41.82 -11.11
C THR A 200 -4.35 42.83 -11.86
N ASN A 201 -4.67 42.56 -13.13
CA ASN A 201 -5.57 43.38 -13.94
C ASN A 201 -7.02 43.35 -13.42
N ARG A 202 -7.52 42.19 -12.99
CA ARG A 202 -8.84 42.08 -12.35
C ARG A 202 -8.88 42.83 -11.03
N GLN A 203 -7.84 42.73 -10.22
CA GLN A 203 -7.75 43.47 -8.96
C GLN A 203 -7.74 44.98 -9.19
N SER A 204 -7.00 45.49 -10.17
CA SER A 204 -7.01 46.92 -10.48
C SER A 204 -8.36 47.40 -11.05
N GLN A 205 -9.03 46.57 -11.86
CA GLN A 205 -10.40 46.83 -12.31
C GLN A 205 -11.41 46.86 -11.15
N ILE A 206 -11.32 45.90 -10.22
CA ILE A 206 -12.18 45.87 -9.03
C ILE A 206 -11.94 47.11 -8.18
N LEU A 207 -10.68 47.48 -7.94
CA LEU A 207 -10.33 48.66 -7.15
C LEU A 207 -10.81 49.96 -7.78
N SER A 208 -10.74 50.10 -9.10
CA SER A 208 -11.28 51.27 -9.81
C SER A 208 -12.81 51.33 -9.73
N GLN A 209 -13.50 50.21 -9.94
CA GLN A 209 -14.97 50.13 -9.80
C GLN A 209 -15.45 50.43 -8.37
N LEU A 210 -14.71 49.99 -7.36
CA LEU A 210 -14.99 50.30 -5.96
C LEU A 210 -14.81 51.79 -5.65
N ARG A 211 -13.81 52.44 -6.27
CA ARG A 211 -13.56 53.87 -6.11
C ARG A 211 -14.63 54.73 -6.77
N ASP A 212 -15.10 54.32 -7.94
CA ASP A 212 -16.07 55.09 -8.74
C ASP A 212 -17.53 54.81 -8.34
N GLY A 213 -17.77 53.92 -7.36
CA GLY A 213 -19.10 53.58 -6.86
C GLY A 213 -19.95 52.74 -7.83
N SER A 214 -19.43 52.44 -9.03
CA SER A 214 -20.09 51.61 -10.05
C SER A 214 -20.07 50.11 -9.73
N PHE A 215 -19.35 49.70 -8.68
CA PHE A 215 -19.27 48.31 -8.25
C PHE A 215 -20.64 47.65 -7.99
N LYS A 216 -21.68 48.44 -7.67
CA LYS A 216 -23.06 47.92 -7.53
C LYS A 216 -23.69 47.47 -8.85
N GLU A 217 -23.26 48.01 -9.99
CA GLU A 217 -23.77 47.65 -11.32
C GLU A 217 -22.97 46.49 -11.96
N THR A 218 -21.71 46.31 -11.58
CA THR A 218 -20.83 45.24 -12.09
C THR A 218 -20.71 44.02 -11.19
N LEU A 219 -21.31 44.03 -9.99
CA LEU A 219 -21.60 42.79 -9.28
C LEU A 219 -22.33 41.87 -10.27
N PRO A 220 -21.83 40.65 -10.56
CA PRO A 220 -22.61 39.70 -11.32
C PRO A 220 -23.98 39.67 -10.65
N HIS A 221 -25.03 40.00 -11.40
CA HIS A 221 -26.40 39.84 -10.95
C HIS A 221 -26.52 38.36 -10.57
N TYR A 222 -26.26 38.04 -9.31
CA TYR A 222 -26.69 36.81 -8.69
C TYR A 222 -28.19 36.91 -8.79
N GLN A 223 -28.72 36.23 -9.80
CA GLN A 223 -30.14 36.14 -10.03
C GLN A 223 -30.72 35.46 -8.80
N THR A 224 -31.14 36.27 -7.83
CA THR A 224 -32.16 35.89 -6.89
C THR A 224 -33.34 35.42 -7.73
N SER A 225 -33.66 34.16 -7.51
CA SER A 225 -34.65 33.34 -8.18
C SER A 225 -35.87 34.12 -8.69
N GLY A 226 -36.20 33.90 -9.97
CA GLY A 226 -37.48 34.34 -10.51
C GLY A 226 -37.51 34.64 -12.00
N GLY A 227 -36.72 33.98 -12.84
CA GLY A 227 -36.87 34.19 -14.29
C GLY A 227 -35.79 33.52 -15.11
N SER A 228 -36.22 32.60 -15.96
CA SER A 228 -35.48 31.93 -17.02
C SER A 228 -34.28 32.73 -17.58
N SER A 229 -33.07 32.26 -17.31
CA SER A 229 -31.84 32.74 -17.94
C SER A 229 -31.22 31.64 -18.81
N GLN A 230 -31.02 31.99 -20.07
CA GLN A 230 -30.63 31.14 -21.19
C GLN A 230 -29.12 30.89 -21.28
N HIS A 231 -28.44 30.57 -20.18
CA HIS A 231 -27.07 30.03 -20.26
C HIS A 231 -27.01 28.69 -19.52
N PRO A 232 -27.03 27.54 -20.24
CA PRO A 232 -27.13 26.22 -19.63
C PRO A 232 -25.91 25.80 -18.80
N ASP A 233 -24.80 26.55 -18.86
CA ASP A 233 -23.52 26.13 -18.29
C ASP A 233 -23.04 26.98 -17.12
N ARG A 234 -23.89 27.67 -16.35
CA ARG A 234 -23.46 28.27 -15.07
C ARG A 234 -24.44 27.94 -13.96
N GLN A 235 -24.10 26.93 -13.17
CA GLN A 235 -24.83 26.62 -11.93
C GLN A 235 -24.53 27.72 -10.91
N GLY A 236 -25.57 28.43 -10.48
CA GLY A 236 -25.49 29.34 -9.35
C GLY A 236 -25.30 28.57 -8.04
N VAL A 237 -24.77 29.22 -7.02
CA VAL A 237 -24.65 28.64 -5.68
C VAL A 237 -26.04 28.33 -5.16
N VAL A 238 -26.34 27.04 -4.94
CA VAL A 238 -27.64 26.60 -4.43
C VAL A 238 -27.60 26.65 -2.92
N PHE A 239 -28.45 27.49 -2.33
CA PHE A 239 -28.70 27.49 -0.90
C PHE A 239 -29.86 26.52 -0.60
N PRO A 240 -29.72 25.64 0.40
CA PRO A 240 -30.83 24.80 0.86
C PRO A 240 -32.03 25.65 1.32
N PRO A 241 -33.27 25.21 1.06
CA PRO A 241 -34.46 25.91 1.55
C PRO A 241 -34.49 25.90 3.09
N GLY A 242 -34.52 27.08 3.71
CA GLY A 242 -34.53 27.26 5.17
C GLY A 242 -33.36 28.09 5.72
N ASN A 243 -32.32 28.31 4.91
CA ASN A 243 -31.12 29.05 5.33
C ASN A 243 -31.26 30.54 5.02
N GLU A 244 -32.20 31.23 5.69
CA GLU A 244 -32.32 32.68 5.62
C GLU A 244 -31.30 33.35 6.56
N LEU A 245 -30.06 33.49 6.07
CA LEU A 245 -29.00 34.45 6.43
C LEU A 245 -28.83 34.98 7.88
N LYS A 246 -29.31 34.26 8.89
CA LYS A 246 -29.07 34.54 10.31
C LYS A 246 -28.48 33.30 10.96
N ASP A 247 -27.16 33.28 10.97
CA ASP A 247 -26.27 32.55 11.87
C ASP A 247 -26.17 31.01 11.76
N ASP A 248 -27.09 30.29 11.10
CA ASP A 248 -27.01 28.83 10.94
C ASP A 248 -26.75 28.38 9.49
N VAL A 249 -25.65 28.86 8.90
CA VAL A 249 -25.20 28.35 7.60
C VAL A 249 -24.24 27.18 7.83
N ASP A 250 -24.70 25.96 7.60
CA ASP A 250 -23.82 24.78 7.56
C ASP A 250 -22.93 24.86 6.32
N LEU A 251 -21.72 25.37 6.53
CA LEU A 251 -20.71 25.54 5.50
C LEU A 251 -20.32 24.22 4.85
N ASP A 252 -20.36 23.10 5.58
CA ASP A 252 -19.98 21.79 5.06
C ASP A 252 -21.03 21.30 4.06
N GLU A 253 -22.32 21.51 4.35
CA GLU A 253 -23.42 21.18 3.44
C GLU A 253 -23.37 22.04 2.16
N ILE A 254 -23.16 23.35 2.30
CA ILE A 254 -23.03 24.25 1.14
C ILE A 254 -21.80 23.91 0.31
N TRP A 255 -20.68 23.57 0.95
CA TRP A 255 -19.45 23.19 0.27
C TRP A 255 -19.63 21.88 -0.51
N ALA A 256 -20.31 20.90 0.08
CA ALA A 256 -20.63 19.63 -0.56
C ALA A 256 -21.60 19.80 -1.74
N ILE A 257 -22.58 20.69 -1.64
CA ILE A 257 -23.58 20.94 -2.69
C ILE A 257 -22.97 21.66 -3.89
N ASN A 258 -22.07 22.61 -3.66
CA ASN A 258 -21.58 23.48 -4.72
C ASN A 258 -20.23 23.05 -5.31
N ASP A 259 -19.53 22.09 -4.68
CA ASP A 259 -18.17 21.64 -5.00
C ASP A 259 -17.35 22.71 -5.76
N PRO A 260 -16.87 23.75 -5.04
CA PRO A 260 -16.27 24.92 -5.68
C PRO A 260 -15.03 24.56 -6.51
N TRP A 261 -14.42 23.40 -6.27
CA TRP A 261 -13.27 22.92 -7.04
C TRP A 261 -13.67 22.34 -8.39
N GLU A 262 -14.79 21.61 -8.45
CA GLU A 262 -15.33 21.14 -9.73
C GLU A 262 -15.76 22.33 -10.60
N LEU A 263 -16.42 23.33 -10.00
CA LEU A 263 -16.76 24.58 -10.69
C LEU A 263 -15.53 25.33 -11.19
N LEU A 264 -14.50 25.48 -10.35
CA LEU A 264 -13.24 26.11 -10.74
C LEU A 264 -12.56 25.35 -11.87
N GLY A 265 -12.56 24.02 -11.82
CA GLY A 265 -11.98 23.17 -12.86
C GLY A 265 -12.69 23.33 -14.19
N ARG A 266 -14.03 23.47 -14.17
CA ARG A 266 -14.84 23.72 -15.37
C ARG A 266 -14.62 25.13 -15.93
N ASP A 267 -14.46 26.13 -15.08
CA ASP A 267 -14.27 27.52 -15.49
C ASP A 267 -12.85 27.82 -15.98
N THR A 268 -11.85 27.01 -15.59
CA THR A 268 -10.44 27.29 -15.87
C THR A 268 -9.79 26.35 -16.89
N ASP A 269 -10.52 25.41 -17.49
CA ASP A 269 -9.96 24.35 -18.38
C ASP A 269 -8.77 23.59 -17.73
N MET A 270 -8.66 23.67 -16.39
CA MET A 270 -7.56 23.11 -15.61
C MET A 270 -8.13 22.16 -14.56
N LEU A 271 -7.76 20.90 -14.68
CA LEU A 271 -8.15 19.88 -13.72
C LEU A 271 -7.17 19.88 -12.54
N VAL A 272 -7.52 20.57 -11.45
CA VAL A 272 -6.75 20.55 -10.20
C VAL A 272 -7.12 19.29 -9.42
N ARG A 273 -6.33 18.22 -9.58
CA ARG A 273 -6.48 17.00 -8.77
C ARG A 273 -5.43 16.99 -7.66
N PHE A 274 -5.88 17.07 -6.41
CA PHE A 274 -5.01 16.78 -5.28
C PHE A 274 -4.68 15.29 -5.29
N ILE A 275 -3.40 14.98 -5.48
CA ILE A 275 -2.88 13.64 -5.28
C ILE A 275 -2.69 13.51 -3.76
N PRO A 276 -3.29 12.48 -3.12
CA PRO A 276 -3.14 12.25 -1.68
C PRO A 276 -1.69 11.96 -1.29
#